data_AF-A0A7Y7ICB3-F1
#
_entry.id   AF-A0A7Y7ICB3-F1
#
_cell.length_a   1.000
_cell.length_b   1.000
_cell.length_c   1.000
_cell.angle_alpha   90.00
_cell.angle_beta   90.00
_cell.angle_gamma   90.00
#
_symmetry.space_group_name_H-M   'P 1'
#
loop_
_entity.id
_entity.type
_entity.pdbx_description
1 polymer ?
#
loop_
_entity_poly.entity_id
_entity_poly.type
_entity_poly.pdbx_seq_one_letter_code
_entity_poly.pdbx_strand_id
1 'polypeptide(L)'
;MQTMNESAFKKPKASAGNPGMGVSIDAAFVRGEEQWTEQVDLPSILHEVLQVADIRAVRQGNWLALDDGWMLLPQLVTYTIDDGGALRTTTTIEVVHGSHLPAGSFEYQHSHGPSLNASLRNGFDQWRQMDLAVWRDVVREAPANSAIMLMEWPVCEGRPAGKKRILLGPFQHAALQEPVAADEEHPFCPCCLLTNSLNAFQSLIESDGIQGVRLYAARDAEGVAQADCRVNGEDFEQGRQALLAYVAQWPQRGFELRKQFVVFQAALPPSGDVSPTHAEGTSPVGQRWWERLLGLLRR
;
A
#
# COMPACT_ATOMS: atom_id res chain seq x y z
N MET A 1 34.28 -2.54 -14.99
CA MET A 1 33.16 -1.61 -15.24
C MET A 1 32.34 -2.20 -16.38
N GLN A 2 31.42 -3.12 -16.05
CA GLN A 2 30.55 -3.77 -17.04
C GLN A 2 29.40 -2.81 -17.32
N THR A 3 29.34 -2.31 -18.54
CA THR A 3 28.15 -1.68 -19.13
C THR A 3 27.00 -2.68 -19.00
N MET A 4 25.99 -2.36 -18.19
CA MET A 4 24.73 -3.08 -18.25
C MET A 4 24.22 -2.96 -19.68
N ASN A 5 24.13 -4.11 -20.34
CA ASN A 5 23.62 -4.25 -21.69
C ASN A 5 22.21 -3.65 -21.72
N GLU A 6 21.93 -2.74 -22.67
CA GLU A 6 20.58 -2.23 -23.01
C GLU A 6 19.72 -3.38 -23.57
N SER A 7 19.53 -4.43 -22.76
CA SER A 7 18.64 -5.55 -23.02
C SER A 7 17.23 -4.99 -23.11
N ALA A 8 16.75 -4.85 -24.34
CA ALA A 8 15.41 -4.48 -24.80
C ALA A 8 14.40 -4.27 -23.66
N PHE A 9 14.35 -3.03 -23.15
CA PHE A 9 13.29 -2.57 -22.27
C PHE A 9 11.93 -2.82 -22.95
N LYS A 10 11.22 -3.85 -22.49
CA LYS A 10 9.82 -4.06 -22.86
C LYS A 10 8.98 -3.19 -21.95
N LYS A 11 8.64 -1.99 -22.42
CA LYS A 11 7.76 -1.06 -21.72
C LYS A 11 6.49 -1.79 -21.25
N PRO A 12 6.16 -1.78 -19.94
CA PRO A 12 4.90 -2.35 -19.48
C PRO A 12 3.75 -1.59 -20.09
N LYS A 13 2.65 -2.29 -20.26
CA LYS A 13 1.38 -1.66 -20.54
C LYS A 13 0.84 -1.14 -19.20
N ALA A 14 0.42 0.12 -19.17
CA ALA A 14 -0.29 0.66 -18.01
C ALA A 14 -1.54 -0.19 -17.71
N SER A 15 -1.87 -0.34 -16.43
CA SER A 15 -3.04 -1.08 -15.97
C SER A 15 -4.31 -0.44 -16.52
N ALA A 16 -5.22 -1.27 -17.05
CA ALA A 16 -6.48 -0.78 -17.61
C ALA A 16 -7.43 -0.20 -16.56
N GLY A 17 -7.30 -0.61 -15.29
CA GLY A 17 -8.09 -0.10 -14.18
C GLY A 17 -7.55 1.18 -13.54
N ASN A 18 -6.32 1.58 -13.88
CA ASN A 18 -5.72 2.81 -13.37
C ASN A 18 -6.40 4.03 -14.03
N PRO A 19 -7.10 4.90 -13.28
CA PRO A 19 -7.85 6.03 -13.85
C PRO A 19 -6.95 7.21 -14.25
N GLY A 20 -5.63 7.10 -14.08
CA GLY A 20 -4.69 8.16 -14.42
C GLY A 20 -4.78 8.56 -15.90
N MET A 21 -4.98 9.84 -16.17
CA MET A 21 -5.28 10.33 -17.52
C MET A 21 -4.05 10.84 -18.28
N GLY A 22 -2.95 11.14 -17.58
CA GLY A 22 -1.76 11.72 -18.21
C GLY A 22 -0.61 11.93 -17.24
N VAL A 23 0.58 12.19 -17.78
CA VAL A 23 1.84 12.31 -17.02
C VAL A 23 2.35 13.76 -16.97
N SER A 24 1.64 14.68 -17.62
CA SER A 24 1.99 16.09 -17.69
C SER A 24 0.73 16.94 -17.56
N ILE A 25 0.88 18.15 -17.02
CA ILE A 25 -0.20 19.10 -16.76
C ILE A 25 0.25 20.46 -17.28
N ASP A 26 -0.57 21.10 -18.09
CA ASP A 26 -0.47 22.51 -18.41
C ASP A 26 -1.73 23.20 -17.85
N ALA A 27 -1.58 23.97 -16.77
CA ALA A 27 -2.70 24.61 -16.09
C ALA A 27 -2.50 26.13 -16.04
N ALA A 28 -3.54 26.88 -16.42
CA ALA A 28 -3.61 28.32 -16.27
C ALA A 28 -4.44 28.67 -15.03
N PHE A 29 -3.94 29.61 -14.23
CA PHE A 29 -4.55 30.06 -13.00
C PHE A 29 -4.79 31.56 -13.03
N VAL A 30 -5.85 31.97 -12.33
CA VAL A 30 -6.23 33.38 -12.15
C VAL A 30 -6.59 33.61 -10.69
N ARG A 31 -5.98 34.60 -10.06
CA ARG A 31 -6.30 35.04 -8.69
C ARG A 31 -6.34 36.56 -8.62
N GLY A 32 -7.56 37.12 -8.61
CA GLY A 32 -7.73 38.57 -8.76
C GLY A 32 -7.22 39.03 -10.12
N GLU A 33 -6.24 39.94 -10.13
CA GLU A 33 -5.58 40.43 -11.35
C GLU A 33 -4.35 39.59 -11.75
N GLU A 34 -3.89 38.69 -10.87
CA GLU A 34 -2.74 37.83 -11.16
C GLU A 34 -3.15 36.66 -12.06
N GLN A 35 -2.36 36.42 -13.11
CA GLN A 35 -2.49 35.26 -13.99
C GLN A 35 -1.14 34.59 -14.14
N TRP A 36 -1.12 33.26 -14.03
CA TRP A 36 0.09 32.48 -14.26
C TRP A 36 -0.24 31.12 -14.85
N THR A 37 0.77 30.46 -15.40
CA THR A 37 0.67 29.09 -15.91
C THR A 37 1.66 28.21 -15.19
N GLU A 38 1.23 27.01 -14.79
CA GLU A 38 2.12 25.97 -14.30
C GLU A 38 2.18 24.84 -15.33
N GLN A 39 3.40 24.48 -15.70
CA GLN A 39 3.69 23.28 -16.50
C GLN A 39 4.37 22.27 -15.60
N VAL A 40 3.82 21.06 -15.55
CA VAL A 40 4.23 20.03 -14.61
C VAL A 40 4.46 18.73 -15.37
N ASP A 41 5.63 18.12 -15.18
CA ASP A 41 5.97 16.78 -15.65
C ASP A 41 6.09 15.82 -14.44
N LEU A 42 5.09 14.97 -14.26
CA LEU A 42 4.98 14.10 -13.07
C LEU A 42 6.17 13.15 -12.93
N PRO A 43 6.68 12.50 -14.00
CA PRO A 43 7.88 11.67 -13.90
C PRO A 43 9.11 12.45 -13.41
N SER A 44 9.29 13.71 -13.81
CA SER A 44 10.40 14.52 -13.29
C SER A 44 10.23 14.83 -11.81
N ILE A 45 9.01 15.21 -11.37
CA ILE A 45 8.76 15.49 -9.95
C ILE A 45 8.98 14.23 -9.09
N LEU A 46 8.46 13.08 -9.51
CA LEU A 46 8.68 11.83 -8.80
C LEU A 46 10.17 11.46 -8.78
N HIS A 47 10.89 11.65 -9.90
CA HIS A 47 12.32 11.39 -9.97
C HIS A 47 13.10 12.25 -8.97
N GLU A 48 12.79 13.54 -8.85
CA GLU A 48 13.43 14.42 -7.89
C GLU A 48 13.14 14.01 -6.43
N VAL A 49 11.89 13.61 -6.13
CA VAL A 49 11.52 13.09 -4.80
C VAL A 49 12.34 11.83 -4.46
N LEU A 50 12.53 10.93 -5.43
CA LEU A 50 13.36 9.73 -5.24
C LEU A 50 14.83 10.08 -5.06
N GLN A 51 15.36 11.04 -5.83
CA GLN A 51 16.75 11.50 -5.70
C GLN A 51 17.04 12.13 -4.34
N VAL A 52 16.15 12.97 -3.81
CA VAL A 52 16.30 13.56 -2.46
C VAL A 52 16.37 12.48 -1.38
N ALA A 53 15.71 11.35 -1.59
CA ALA A 53 15.73 10.19 -0.69
C ALA A 53 16.86 9.19 -1.00
N ASP A 54 17.81 9.54 -1.86
CA ASP A 54 18.91 8.66 -2.32
C ASP A 54 18.42 7.33 -2.93
N ILE A 55 17.26 7.35 -3.59
CA ILE A 55 16.73 6.21 -4.34
C ILE A 55 17.09 6.42 -5.80
N ARG A 56 17.97 5.55 -6.30
CA ARG A 56 18.40 5.58 -7.71
C ARG A 56 17.24 5.22 -8.63
N ALA A 57 16.92 6.14 -9.53
CA ALA A 57 15.94 5.93 -10.59
C ALA A 57 16.50 6.40 -11.93
N VAL A 58 16.09 5.75 -13.02
CA VAL A 58 16.43 6.13 -14.39
C VAL A 58 15.14 6.33 -15.17
N ARG A 59 14.99 7.50 -15.79
CA ARG A 59 13.82 7.81 -16.62
C ARG A 59 13.87 7.03 -17.93
N GLN A 60 12.77 6.35 -18.26
CA GLN A 60 12.56 5.59 -19.49
C GLN A 60 11.21 6.00 -20.10
N GLY A 61 11.25 7.10 -20.86
CA GLY A 61 10.03 7.78 -21.33
C GLY A 61 9.24 8.35 -20.16
N ASN A 62 8.03 7.81 -19.95
CA ASN A 62 7.16 8.21 -18.83
C ASN A 62 7.34 7.37 -17.57
N TRP A 63 8.11 6.29 -17.67
CA TRP A 63 8.40 5.41 -16.54
C TRP A 63 9.69 5.81 -15.85
N LEU A 64 9.79 5.51 -14.56
CA LEU A 64 11.04 5.53 -13.80
C LEU A 64 11.40 4.10 -13.42
N ALA A 65 12.57 3.63 -13.85
CA ALA A 65 13.10 2.32 -13.47
C ALA A 65 14.02 2.45 -12.25
N LEU A 66 13.78 1.64 -11.23
CA LEU A 66 14.63 1.55 -10.04
C LEU A 66 15.70 0.45 -10.21
N ASP A 67 16.72 0.48 -9.35
CA ASP A 67 17.83 -0.48 -9.37
C ASP A 67 17.45 -1.90 -8.94
N ASP A 68 16.37 -2.03 -8.19
CA ASP A 68 15.78 -3.28 -7.71
C ASP A 68 14.66 -3.82 -8.61
N GLY A 69 14.58 -3.33 -9.86
CA GLY A 69 13.71 -3.88 -10.90
C GLY A 69 12.27 -3.37 -10.90
N TRP A 70 11.90 -2.52 -9.95
CA TRP A 70 10.60 -1.84 -9.95
C TRP A 70 10.55 -0.75 -11.02
N MET A 71 9.36 -0.58 -11.61
CA MET A 71 9.10 0.49 -12.56
C MET A 71 7.86 1.27 -12.16
N LEU A 72 7.98 2.58 -12.19
CA LEU A 72 7.01 3.52 -11.65
C LEU A 72 6.43 4.40 -12.75
N LEU A 73 5.11 4.57 -12.79
CA LEU A 73 4.43 5.49 -13.70
C LEU A 73 3.48 6.40 -12.91
N PRO A 74 3.85 7.66 -12.65
CA PRO A 74 2.96 8.62 -12.02
C PRO A 74 1.99 9.20 -13.04
N GLN A 75 0.70 9.25 -12.71
CA GLN A 75 -0.36 9.80 -13.56
C GLN A 75 -1.28 10.74 -12.77
N LEU A 76 -1.73 11.82 -13.41
CA LEU A 76 -2.74 12.71 -12.87
C LEU A 76 -4.12 12.06 -12.99
N VAL A 77 -4.91 12.15 -11.91
CA VAL A 77 -6.35 11.86 -11.94
C VAL A 77 -7.14 13.15 -12.00
N THR A 78 -6.92 14.06 -11.03
CA THR A 78 -7.61 15.35 -10.99
C THR A 78 -6.85 16.35 -10.12
N TYR A 79 -7.16 17.63 -10.26
CA TYR A 79 -6.79 18.66 -9.31
C TYR A 79 -7.94 19.66 -9.13
N THR A 80 -8.05 20.24 -7.94
CA THR A 80 -9.03 21.26 -7.60
C THR A 80 -8.38 22.35 -6.75
N ILE A 81 -8.98 23.53 -6.71
CA ILE A 81 -8.59 24.61 -5.81
C ILE A 81 -9.71 24.72 -4.77
N ASP A 82 -9.37 24.74 -3.48
CA ASP A 82 -10.36 24.95 -2.42
C ASP A 82 -10.66 26.45 -2.19
N ASP A 83 -11.64 26.73 -1.34
CA ASP A 83 -12.08 28.11 -1.04
C ASP A 83 -10.96 28.96 -0.41
N GLY A 84 -9.95 28.33 0.19
CA GLY A 84 -8.76 28.97 0.74
C GLY A 84 -7.67 29.23 -0.31
N GLY A 85 -7.88 28.83 -1.56
CA GLY A 85 -6.93 28.94 -2.65
C GLY A 85 -5.84 27.87 -2.64
N ALA A 86 -5.94 26.84 -1.78
CA ALA A 86 -5.00 25.75 -1.77
C ALA A 86 -5.33 24.75 -2.89
N LEU A 87 -4.30 24.27 -3.57
CA LEU A 87 -4.41 23.25 -4.60
C LEU A 87 -4.45 21.87 -3.98
N ARG A 88 -5.43 21.08 -4.38
CA ARG A 88 -5.60 19.67 -4.03
C ARG A 88 -5.37 18.84 -5.27
N THR A 89 -4.48 17.87 -5.20
CA THR A 89 -4.17 16.98 -6.33
C THR A 89 -4.50 15.55 -5.96
N THR A 90 -5.06 14.82 -6.92
CA THR A 90 -5.16 13.37 -6.89
C THR A 90 -4.35 12.80 -8.05
N THR A 91 -3.37 11.97 -7.72
CA THR A 91 -2.57 11.21 -8.68
C THR A 91 -2.66 9.73 -8.38
N THR A 92 -2.25 8.92 -9.34
CA THR A 92 -1.89 7.52 -9.13
C THR A 92 -0.41 7.33 -9.41
N ILE A 93 0.20 6.35 -8.76
CA ILE A 93 1.50 5.81 -9.16
C ILE A 93 1.30 4.32 -9.41
N GLU A 94 1.49 3.92 -10.66
CA GLU A 94 1.54 2.51 -11.02
C GLU A 94 2.93 1.94 -10.76
N VAL A 95 2.97 0.74 -10.20
CA VAL A 95 4.17 -0.04 -9.92
C VAL A 95 4.10 -1.38 -10.65
N VAL A 96 5.20 -1.73 -11.31
CA VAL A 96 5.35 -3.01 -12.02
C VAL A 96 6.70 -3.61 -11.69
N HIS A 97 6.74 -4.93 -11.51
CA HIS A 97 7.99 -5.69 -11.44
C HIS A 97 7.91 -6.91 -12.36
N GLY A 98 8.90 -7.10 -13.24
CA GLY A 98 8.84 -8.11 -14.30
C GLY A 98 8.55 -9.54 -13.83
N SER A 99 9.20 -9.98 -12.75
CA SER A 99 8.98 -11.32 -12.16
C SER A 99 7.96 -11.36 -11.02
N HIS A 100 7.95 -10.36 -10.14
CA HIS A 100 7.19 -10.38 -8.88
C HIS A 100 5.76 -9.81 -9.01
N LEU A 101 5.56 -8.82 -9.87
CA LEU A 101 4.26 -8.15 -10.06
C LEU A 101 4.05 -7.78 -11.53
N PRO A 102 3.94 -8.77 -12.44
CA PRO A 102 3.88 -8.53 -13.88
C PRO A 102 2.58 -7.85 -14.33
N ALA A 103 1.49 -8.05 -13.58
CA ALA A 103 0.21 -7.39 -13.83
C ALA A 103 0.17 -5.94 -13.34
N GLY A 104 1.15 -5.53 -12.53
CA GLY A 104 1.21 -4.24 -11.89
C GLY A 104 0.22 -4.06 -10.73
N SER A 105 0.35 -2.92 -10.08
CA SER A 105 -0.57 -2.36 -9.09
C SER A 105 -0.50 -0.85 -9.21
N PHE A 106 -1.51 -0.11 -8.76
CA PHE A 106 -1.43 1.34 -8.66
C PHE A 106 -1.97 1.83 -7.32
N GLU A 107 -1.45 2.95 -6.84
CA GLU A 107 -1.92 3.55 -5.59
C GLU A 107 -2.26 5.02 -5.79
N TYR A 108 -3.27 5.50 -5.07
CA TYR A 108 -3.69 6.90 -5.10
C TYR A 108 -2.89 7.72 -4.10
N GLN A 109 -2.45 8.90 -4.55
CA GLN A 109 -1.94 9.96 -3.70
C GLN A 109 -2.94 11.10 -3.71
N HIS A 110 -3.49 11.42 -2.55
CA HIS A 110 -4.23 12.64 -2.32
C HIS A 110 -3.33 13.58 -1.55
N SER A 111 -3.15 14.79 -2.07
CA SER A 111 -2.32 15.78 -1.42
C SER A 111 -2.88 17.18 -1.61
N HIS A 112 -2.32 18.11 -0.86
CA HIS A 112 -2.62 19.53 -0.96
C HIS A 112 -1.34 20.35 -0.82
N GLY A 113 -1.36 21.57 -1.38
CA GLY A 113 -0.25 22.49 -1.30
C GLY A 113 -0.58 23.86 -1.88
N PRO A 114 0.32 24.85 -1.71
CA PRO A 114 0.14 26.20 -2.24
C PRO A 114 0.28 26.30 -3.76
N SER A 115 0.76 25.26 -4.45
CA SER A 115 0.90 25.16 -5.91
C SER A 115 0.70 23.71 -6.37
N LEU A 116 0.56 23.47 -7.69
CA LEU A 116 0.47 22.09 -8.19
C LEU A 116 1.74 21.34 -7.85
N ASN A 117 2.89 21.98 -8.08
CA ASN A 117 4.20 21.38 -7.84
C ASN A 117 4.37 20.98 -6.36
N ALA A 118 4.00 21.86 -5.42
CA ALA A 118 4.10 21.58 -4.00
C ALA A 118 3.15 20.44 -3.57
N SER A 119 1.90 20.45 -4.04
CA SER A 119 0.93 19.39 -3.76
C SER A 119 1.41 18.03 -4.31
N LEU A 120 1.90 18.00 -5.55
CA LEU A 120 2.40 16.77 -6.18
C LEU A 120 3.63 16.21 -5.45
N ARG A 121 4.61 17.06 -5.09
CA ARG A 121 5.79 16.63 -4.33
C ARG A 121 5.40 16.03 -2.98
N ASN A 122 4.50 16.67 -2.26
CA ASN A 122 4.00 16.18 -0.98
C ASN A 122 3.34 14.81 -1.12
N GLY A 123 2.48 14.64 -2.14
CA GLY A 123 1.82 13.36 -2.41
C GLY A 123 2.80 12.24 -2.77
N PHE A 124 3.77 12.52 -3.64
CA PHE A 124 4.79 11.56 -4.04
C PHE A 124 5.75 11.19 -2.92
N ASP A 125 6.14 12.14 -2.07
CA ASP A 125 7.01 11.84 -0.93
C ASP A 125 6.28 11.02 0.13
N GLN A 126 5.01 11.30 0.42
CA GLN A 126 4.20 10.46 1.31
C GLN A 126 4.07 9.03 0.78
N TRP A 127 3.81 8.87 -0.52
CA TRP A 127 3.75 7.55 -1.16
C TRP A 127 5.08 6.81 -1.13
N ARG A 128 6.19 7.53 -1.36
CA ARG A 128 7.55 6.96 -1.26
C ARG A 128 7.81 6.42 0.14
N GLN A 129 7.44 7.17 1.18
CA GLN A 129 7.66 6.78 2.58
C GLN A 129 6.82 5.58 3.01
N MET A 130 5.62 5.45 2.45
CA MET A 130 4.65 4.44 2.86
C MET A 130 4.65 3.25 1.89
N ASP A 131 4.05 3.43 0.72
CA ASP A 131 3.73 2.38 -0.23
C ASP A 131 4.98 1.83 -0.94
N LEU A 132 5.85 2.71 -1.46
CA LEU A 132 7.09 2.26 -2.15
C LEU A 132 8.01 1.50 -1.21
N ALA A 133 8.09 1.92 0.06
CA ALA A 133 8.93 1.26 1.07
C ALA A 133 8.59 -0.23 1.20
N VAL A 134 7.30 -0.59 1.13
CA VAL A 134 6.83 -1.97 1.17
C VAL A 134 7.12 -2.69 -0.14
N TRP A 135 6.85 -2.06 -1.28
CA TRP A 135 7.15 -2.66 -2.59
C TRP A 135 8.62 -3.02 -2.74
N ARG A 136 9.54 -2.16 -2.28
CA ARG A 136 10.97 -2.46 -2.28
C ARG A 136 11.34 -3.62 -1.34
N ASP A 137 10.60 -3.81 -0.25
CA ASP A 137 10.83 -4.93 0.68
C ASP A 137 10.30 -6.29 0.16
N VAL A 138 9.40 -6.30 -0.82
CA VAL A 138 8.89 -7.53 -1.46
C VAL A 138 10.01 -8.39 -2.03
N VAL A 139 10.99 -7.74 -2.68
CA VAL A 139 12.11 -8.39 -3.36
C VAL A 139 13.32 -8.62 -2.44
N ARG A 140 13.22 -8.22 -1.17
CA ARG A 140 14.28 -8.40 -0.17
C ARG A 140 14.02 -9.64 0.67
N GLU A 141 15.09 -10.42 0.88
CA GLU A 141 15.10 -11.50 1.87
C GLU A 141 14.85 -10.94 3.27
N ALA A 142 15.55 -9.86 3.63
CA ALA A 142 15.37 -9.10 4.86
C ALA A 142 14.75 -7.72 4.57
N PRO A 143 13.46 -7.50 4.87
CA PRO A 143 12.80 -6.21 4.76
C PRO A 143 13.47 -5.16 5.63
N ALA A 144 13.61 -3.94 5.12
CA ALA A 144 14.19 -2.83 5.88
C ALA A 144 13.14 -1.95 6.54
N ASN A 145 11.94 -1.87 5.96
CA ASN A 145 10.89 -0.92 6.35
C ASN A 145 9.62 -1.62 6.84
N SER A 146 9.48 -2.92 6.57
CA SER A 146 8.26 -3.68 6.82
C SER A 146 8.46 -4.70 7.94
N ALA A 147 7.50 -4.79 8.85
CA ALA A 147 7.41 -5.94 9.74
C ALA A 147 6.89 -7.16 8.98
N ILE A 148 7.32 -8.36 9.36
CA ILE A 148 6.87 -9.61 8.73
C ILE A 148 5.84 -10.29 9.63
N MET A 149 4.68 -10.62 9.07
CA MET A 149 3.73 -11.57 9.63
C MET A 149 3.73 -12.83 8.77
N LEU A 150 4.00 -13.98 9.38
CA LEU A 150 3.94 -15.29 8.72
C LEU A 150 2.64 -15.98 9.10
N MET A 151 1.90 -16.44 8.09
CA MET A 151 0.69 -17.23 8.27
C MET A 151 0.91 -18.61 7.69
N GLU A 152 0.56 -19.64 8.45
CA GLU A 152 0.72 -21.04 8.07
C GLU A 152 -0.61 -21.76 8.31
N TRP A 153 -0.99 -22.64 7.40
CA TRP A 153 -2.12 -23.53 7.58
C TRP A 153 -1.75 -24.97 7.21
N PRO A 154 -2.27 -25.97 7.95
CA PRO A 154 -1.99 -27.36 7.68
C PRO A 154 -2.76 -27.86 6.45
N VAL A 155 -2.42 -29.08 6.01
CA VAL A 155 -3.23 -29.81 5.03
C VAL A 155 -4.61 -30.08 5.62
N CYS A 156 -5.67 -29.86 4.84
CA CYS A 156 -7.05 -30.26 5.16
C CYS A 156 -7.70 -30.89 3.91
N GLU A 157 -8.83 -31.59 4.05
CA GLU A 157 -9.53 -32.15 2.89
C GLU A 157 -9.84 -31.06 1.86
N GLY A 158 -9.33 -31.22 0.64
CA GLY A 158 -9.49 -30.25 -0.45
C GLY A 158 -8.60 -29.00 -0.35
N ARG A 159 -7.67 -28.92 0.62
CA ARG A 159 -6.76 -27.77 0.78
C ARG A 159 -5.33 -28.22 1.15
N PRO A 160 -4.32 -27.97 0.30
CA PRO A 160 -2.93 -28.25 0.65
C PRO A 160 -2.46 -27.33 1.79
N ALA A 161 -1.43 -27.76 2.51
CA ALA A 161 -0.72 -26.88 3.44
C ALA A 161 -0.17 -25.67 2.68
N GLY A 162 -0.14 -24.53 3.34
CA GLY A 162 0.33 -23.30 2.72
C GLY A 162 0.92 -22.34 3.73
N LYS A 163 1.71 -21.42 3.19
CA LYS A 163 2.37 -20.38 3.95
C LYS A 163 2.31 -19.06 3.20
N LYS A 164 1.87 -18.02 3.87
CA LYS A 164 1.82 -16.65 3.35
C LYS A 164 2.75 -15.77 4.17
N ARG A 165 3.55 -14.97 3.49
CA ARG A 165 4.34 -13.89 4.08
C ARG A 165 3.60 -12.58 3.83
N ILE A 166 3.36 -11.84 4.91
CA ILE A 166 2.69 -10.55 4.87
C ILE A 166 3.70 -9.50 5.33
N LEU A 167 3.94 -8.52 4.48
CA LEU A 167 4.74 -7.35 4.79
C LEU A 167 3.81 -6.25 5.30
N LEU A 168 3.99 -5.89 6.56
CA LEU A 168 3.29 -4.80 7.22
C LEU A 168 4.14 -3.54 7.09
N GLY A 169 3.74 -2.64 6.20
CA GLY A 169 4.48 -1.42 5.93
C GLY A 169 4.44 -0.40 7.06
N PRO A 170 5.12 0.73 6.86
CA PRO A 170 4.95 1.92 7.68
C PRO A 170 3.46 2.27 7.84
N PHE A 171 3.09 2.75 9.01
CA PHE A 171 1.72 3.12 9.33
C PHE A 171 1.64 4.60 9.69
N GLN A 172 0.51 5.21 9.37
CA GLN A 172 0.17 6.57 9.76
C GLN A 172 -0.97 6.50 10.77
N HIS A 173 -0.81 7.21 11.88
CA HIS A 173 -1.84 7.41 12.89
C HIS A 173 -1.89 8.89 13.24
N ALA A 174 -3.07 9.49 13.14
CA ALA A 174 -3.32 10.84 13.61
C ALA A 174 -4.63 10.82 14.40
N ALA A 175 -4.63 11.39 15.60
CA ALA A 175 -5.81 11.55 16.43
C ALA A 175 -5.82 12.96 17.02
N LEU A 176 -7.01 13.55 17.17
CA LEU A 176 -7.16 14.87 17.79
C LEU A 176 -6.90 14.81 19.30
N GLN A 177 -7.24 13.69 19.94
CA GLN A 177 -7.08 13.47 21.37
C GLN A 177 -6.20 12.25 21.63
N GLU A 178 -5.28 12.39 22.59
CA GLU A 178 -4.50 11.28 23.14
C GLU A 178 -5.42 10.31 23.90
N PRO A 179 -5.03 9.03 24.07
CA PRO A 179 -5.79 8.09 24.88
C PRO A 179 -6.01 8.66 26.29
N VAL A 180 -7.25 8.61 26.78
CA VAL A 180 -7.49 8.72 28.22
C VAL A 180 -6.94 7.44 28.84
N ALA A 181 -5.76 7.52 29.43
CA ALA A 181 -5.01 6.38 29.95
C ALA A 181 -5.82 5.66 31.04
N ALA A 182 -6.47 4.53 30.70
CA ALA A 182 -6.85 3.48 31.65
C ALA A 182 -7.34 2.16 31.02
N ASP A 183 -8.04 2.17 29.87
CA ASP A 183 -8.85 1.00 29.46
C ASP A 183 -8.47 0.36 28.11
N GLU A 184 -7.34 0.71 27.50
CA GLU A 184 -6.89 0.05 26.26
C GLU A 184 -5.93 -1.11 26.57
N GLU A 185 -6.41 -2.34 26.42
CA GLU A 185 -5.59 -3.57 26.54
C GLU A 185 -4.36 -3.53 25.63
N HIS A 186 -4.46 -2.89 24.46
CA HIS A 186 -3.31 -2.62 23.60
C HIS A 186 -3.41 -1.27 22.87
N PRO A 187 -2.42 -0.36 23.03
CA PRO A 187 -2.33 0.83 22.20
C PRO A 187 -2.21 0.45 20.72
N PHE A 188 -2.73 1.29 19.82
CA PHE A 188 -2.71 1.03 18.38
C PHE A 188 -1.29 0.70 17.90
N CYS A 189 -1.14 -0.46 17.26
CA CYS A 189 0.14 -0.95 16.76
C CYS A 189 0.04 -1.29 15.25
N PRO A 190 1.18 -1.44 14.55
CA PRO A 190 1.22 -1.60 13.10
C PRO A 190 0.40 -2.76 12.55
N CYS A 191 0.06 -3.80 13.33
CA CYS A 191 -0.71 -4.94 12.82
C CYS A 191 -2.22 -4.73 12.95
N CYS A 192 -2.70 -3.80 13.79
CA CYS A 192 -4.09 -3.71 14.21
C CYS A 192 -5.08 -3.50 13.05
N LEU A 193 -4.73 -2.72 12.03
CA LEU A 193 -5.61 -2.51 10.87
C LEU A 193 -5.88 -3.82 10.15
N LEU A 194 -4.85 -4.61 9.89
CA LEU A 194 -4.98 -5.89 9.22
C LEU A 194 -5.58 -6.96 10.14
N THR A 195 -5.11 -7.10 11.37
CA THR A 195 -5.54 -8.20 12.26
C THR A 195 -7.01 -8.08 12.66
N ASN A 196 -7.52 -6.87 12.88
CA ASN A 196 -8.94 -6.66 13.17
C ASN A 196 -9.86 -6.80 11.94
N SER A 197 -9.30 -6.84 10.73
CA SER A 197 -10.04 -7.00 9.48
C SER A 197 -9.68 -8.28 8.73
N LEU A 198 -8.85 -9.15 9.31
CA LEU A 198 -8.17 -10.26 8.65
C LEU A 198 -9.11 -11.24 7.93
N ASN A 199 -10.29 -11.47 8.50
CA ASN A 199 -11.29 -12.36 7.92
C ASN A 199 -11.73 -11.93 6.52
N ALA A 200 -11.78 -10.61 6.24
CA ALA A 200 -12.13 -10.10 4.92
C ALA A 200 -11.05 -10.38 3.86
N PHE A 201 -9.82 -10.67 4.28
CA PHE A 201 -8.68 -10.91 3.41
C PHE A 201 -8.39 -12.40 3.18
N GLN A 202 -9.25 -13.30 3.67
CA GLN A 202 -9.00 -14.74 3.61
C GLN A 202 -8.73 -15.25 2.20
N SER A 203 -9.54 -14.84 1.22
CA SER A 203 -9.36 -15.24 -0.18
C SER A 203 -8.01 -14.80 -0.75
N LEU A 204 -7.53 -13.62 -0.36
CA LEU A 204 -6.24 -13.07 -0.81
C LEU A 204 -5.07 -13.76 -0.11
N ILE A 205 -5.19 -14.05 1.19
CA ILE A 205 -4.21 -14.82 1.95
C ILE A 205 -4.05 -16.22 1.35
N GLU A 206 -5.15 -16.86 0.96
CA GLU A 206 -5.14 -18.21 0.40
C GLU A 206 -4.76 -18.26 -1.08
N SER A 207 -4.79 -17.13 -1.77
CA SER A 207 -4.44 -17.04 -3.20
C SER A 207 -2.93 -17.00 -3.44
N ASP A 208 -2.52 -17.42 -4.62
CA ASP A 208 -1.15 -17.27 -5.11
C ASP A 208 -0.85 -15.85 -5.57
N GLY A 209 0.45 -15.54 -5.69
CA GLY A 209 0.92 -14.26 -6.19
C GLY A 209 1.10 -13.18 -5.13
N ILE A 210 1.37 -11.98 -5.63
CA ILE A 210 1.65 -10.79 -4.83
C ILE A 210 0.48 -9.83 -4.93
N GLN A 211 -0.04 -9.43 -3.78
CA GLN A 211 -1.11 -8.43 -3.68
C GLN A 211 -0.68 -7.29 -2.78
N GLY A 212 -0.67 -6.08 -3.33
CA GLY A 212 -0.62 -4.86 -2.54
C GLY A 212 -2.01 -4.52 -2.03
N VAL A 213 -2.12 -4.18 -0.76
CA VAL A 213 -3.39 -3.88 -0.11
C VAL A 213 -3.28 -2.57 0.65
N ARG A 214 -4.13 -1.63 0.25
CA ARG A 214 -4.32 -0.36 0.97
C ARG A 214 -5.34 -0.56 2.08
N LEU A 215 -4.98 -0.15 3.28
CA LEU A 215 -5.85 -0.09 4.44
C LEU A 215 -5.93 1.36 4.90
N TYR A 216 -7.06 2.01 4.68
CA TYR A 216 -7.35 3.34 5.19
C TYR A 216 -8.67 3.32 5.97
N ALA A 217 -8.63 3.83 7.19
CA ALA A 217 -9.78 3.98 8.06
C ALA A 217 -9.72 5.33 8.76
N ALA A 218 -10.85 6.00 8.90
CA ALA A 218 -10.94 7.25 9.62
C ALA A 218 -12.30 7.41 10.30
N ARG A 219 -12.34 8.28 11.30
CA ARG A 219 -13.54 8.86 11.88
C ARG A 219 -13.36 10.37 11.89
N ASP A 220 -14.31 11.11 11.35
CA ASP A 220 -14.23 12.57 11.34
C ASP A 220 -14.66 13.18 12.68
N ALA A 221 -14.66 14.52 12.75
CA ALA A 221 -14.99 15.25 13.98
C ALA A 221 -16.46 15.04 14.41
N GLU A 222 -17.33 14.75 13.46
CA GLU A 222 -18.75 14.45 13.66
C GLU A 222 -19.00 12.98 14.04
N GLY A 223 -17.94 12.16 14.07
CA GLY A 223 -18.02 10.75 14.44
C GLY A 223 -18.40 9.82 13.29
N VAL A 224 -18.41 10.30 12.04
CA VAL A 224 -18.75 9.51 10.86
C VAL A 224 -17.54 8.66 10.46
N ALA A 225 -17.75 7.35 10.41
CA ALA A 225 -16.74 6.39 9.97
C ALA A 225 -16.56 6.41 8.45
N GLN A 226 -15.30 6.40 8.01
CA GLN A 226 -14.89 6.36 6.62
C GLN A 226 -13.82 5.28 6.44
N ALA A 227 -13.83 4.60 5.30
CA ALA A 227 -12.80 3.62 4.97
C ALA A 227 -12.59 3.55 3.46
N ASP A 228 -11.35 3.26 3.07
CA ASP A 228 -10.92 3.01 1.71
C ASP A 228 -10.00 1.79 1.74
N CYS A 229 -10.40 0.73 1.05
CA CYS A 229 -9.63 -0.49 0.97
C CYS A 229 -9.51 -0.90 -0.48
N ARG A 230 -8.27 -1.12 -0.91
CA ARG A 230 -7.96 -1.45 -2.30
C ARG A 230 -7.01 -2.63 -2.37
N VAL A 231 -7.17 -3.44 -3.40
CA VAL A 231 -6.27 -4.55 -3.73
C VAL A 231 -5.70 -4.28 -5.11
N ASN A 232 -4.39 -4.09 -5.17
CA ASN A 232 -3.67 -3.69 -6.38
C ASN A 232 -4.25 -2.43 -7.07
N GLY A 233 -4.78 -1.49 -6.28
CA GLY A 233 -5.41 -0.25 -6.75
C GLY A 233 -6.92 -0.32 -6.97
N GLU A 234 -7.48 -1.52 -7.07
CA GLU A 234 -8.92 -1.75 -7.30
C GLU A 234 -9.71 -1.73 -6.00
N ASP A 235 -10.94 -1.20 -6.03
CA ASP A 235 -11.82 -1.15 -4.86
C ASP A 235 -12.09 -2.57 -4.30
N PHE A 236 -11.89 -2.74 -2.99
CA PHE A 236 -12.13 -4.00 -2.30
C PHE A 236 -13.17 -3.83 -1.19
N GLU A 237 -14.44 -4.01 -1.57
CA GLU A 237 -15.58 -3.72 -0.70
C GLU A 237 -15.60 -4.53 0.60
N GLN A 238 -15.19 -5.80 0.56
CA GLN A 238 -15.14 -6.65 1.75
C GLN A 238 -14.17 -6.11 2.80
N GLY A 239 -12.97 -5.68 2.37
CA GLY A 239 -11.99 -5.04 3.23
C GLY A 239 -12.48 -3.69 3.75
N ARG A 240 -13.14 -2.89 2.90
CA ARG A 240 -13.71 -1.59 3.29
C ARG A 240 -14.74 -1.74 4.42
N GLN A 241 -15.65 -2.71 4.29
CA GLN A 241 -16.67 -3.00 5.30
C GLN A 241 -16.05 -3.49 6.62
N ALA A 242 -15.03 -4.34 6.55
CA ALA A 242 -14.32 -4.79 7.74
C ALA A 242 -13.59 -3.65 8.47
N LEU A 243 -12.99 -2.72 7.72
CA LEU A 243 -12.38 -1.51 8.29
C LEU A 243 -13.42 -0.60 8.96
N LEU A 244 -14.58 -0.38 8.34
CA LEU A 244 -15.67 0.37 8.97
C LEU A 244 -16.15 -0.27 10.27
N ALA A 245 -16.32 -1.60 10.28
CA ALA A 245 -16.69 -2.35 11.47
C ALA A 245 -15.63 -2.24 12.59
N TYR A 246 -14.35 -2.10 12.22
CA TYR A 246 -13.27 -1.86 13.17
C TYR A 246 -13.28 -0.41 13.70
N VAL A 247 -13.53 0.59 12.86
CA VAL A 247 -13.65 2.00 13.29
C VAL A 247 -14.74 2.17 14.36
N ALA A 248 -15.85 1.43 14.23
CA ALA A 248 -16.94 1.45 15.22
C ALA A 248 -16.50 1.02 16.63
N GLN A 249 -15.37 0.32 16.76
CA GLN A 249 -14.81 -0.13 18.03
C GLN A 249 -13.74 0.82 18.58
N TRP A 250 -13.40 1.89 17.84
CA TRP A 250 -12.36 2.81 18.28
C TRP A 250 -12.84 3.67 19.46
N PRO A 251 -11.94 3.96 20.42
CA PRO A 251 -12.21 4.94 21.48
C PRO A 251 -12.62 6.28 20.87
N GLN A 252 -13.45 7.05 21.56
CA GLN A 252 -13.85 8.39 21.10
C GLN A 252 -12.70 9.38 21.31
N ARG A 253 -12.02 9.74 20.21
CA ARG A 253 -10.87 10.68 20.22
C ARG A 253 -11.09 11.89 19.31
N GLY A 254 -12.36 12.15 18.95
CA GLY A 254 -12.70 13.08 17.87
C GLY A 254 -12.24 12.54 16.51
N PHE A 255 -11.62 13.42 15.72
CA PHE A 255 -10.96 13.03 14.47
C PHE A 255 -9.88 11.98 14.74
N GLU A 256 -9.93 10.88 14.02
CA GLU A 256 -8.89 9.85 14.04
C GLU A 256 -8.73 9.24 12.65
N LEU A 257 -7.48 9.01 12.26
CA LEU A 257 -7.06 8.46 10.98
C LEU A 257 -6.04 7.36 11.23
N ARG A 258 -6.22 6.22 10.58
CA ARG A 258 -5.23 5.13 10.54
C ARG A 258 -5.06 4.66 9.09
N LYS A 259 -3.82 4.66 8.60
CA LYS A 259 -3.48 4.19 7.25
C LYS A 259 -2.28 3.25 7.28
N GLN A 260 -2.32 2.19 6.50
CA GLN A 260 -1.19 1.31 6.24
C GLN A 260 -1.29 0.71 4.84
N PHE A 261 -0.15 0.49 4.21
CA PHE A 261 -0.04 -0.34 3.02
C PHE A 261 0.61 -1.67 3.39
N VAL A 262 0.03 -2.78 2.94
CA VAL A 262 0.54 -4.13 3.22
C VAL A 262 0.70 -4.91 1.93
N VAL A 263 1.64 -5.84 1.89
CA VAL A 263 1.79 -6.76 0.76
C VAL A 263 1.63 -8.19 1.23
N PHE A 264 0.76 -8.93 0.55
CA PHE A 264 0.63 -10.37 0.70
C PHE A 264 1.44 -11.04 -0.40
N GLN A 265 2.32 -11.98 -0.03
CA GLN A 265 3.10 -12.76 -0.98
C GLN A 265 3.27 -14.19 -0.49
N ALA A 266 3.55 -15.11 -1.40
CA ALA A 266 4.01 -16.44 -1.01
C ALA A 266 5.21 -16.32 -0.06
N ALA A 267 5.24 -17.14 0.99
CA ALA A 267 6.45 -17.19 1.80
C ALA A 267 7.60 -17.74 0.96
N LEU A 268 8.77 -17.12 1.10
CA LEU A 268 9.98 -17.65 0.50
C LEU A 268 10.16 -19.10 0.98
N PRO A 269 10.51 -20.05 0.08
CA PRO A 269 10.89 -21.38 0.52
C PRO A 269 12.03 -21.25 1.54
N PRO A 270 12.07 -22.11 2.57
CA PRO A 270 13.18 -22.10 3.51
C PRO A 270 14.49 -22.22 2.72
N SER A 271 15.45 -21.35 3.03
CA SER A 271 16.79 -21.42 2.45
C SER A 271 17.47 -22.70 2.96
N GLY A 272 17.28 -23.81 2.25
CA GLY A 272 17.90 -25.10 2.55
C GLY A 272 17.07 -26.28 2.06
N ASP A 273 17.70 -27.13 1.25
CA ASP A 273 17.23 -28.49 0.94
C ASP A 273 16.80 -29.21 2.22
N VAL A 274 15.49 -29.42 2.37
CA VAL A 274 14.99 -30.47 3.24
C VAL A 274 14.15 -31.39 2.37
N SER A 275 14.78 -32.48 1.94
CA SER A 275 14.11 -33.64 1.37
C SER A 275 12.93 -34.05 2.26
N PRO A 276 11.75 -34.34 1.69
CA PRO A 276 10.59 -34.70 2.48
C PRO A 276 10.77 -36.12 3.03
N THR A 277 11.14 -36.24 4.31
CA THR A 277 10.91 -37.48 5.05
C THR A 277 9.46 -37.53 5.49
N HIS A 278 8.76 -38.56 5.01
CA HIS A 278 7.41 -38.97 5.41
C HIS A 278 7.20 -38.89 6.93
N ALA A 279 6.10 -38.28 7.35
CA ALA A 279 5.49 -38.55 8.65
C ALA A 279 3.97 -38.64 8.48
N GLU A 280 3.48 -39.87 8.48
CA GLU A 280 2.07 -40.20 8.72
C GLU A 280 1.68 -39.80 10.15
N GLY A 281 0.46 -39.28 10.31
CA GLY A 281 -0.09 -38.92 11.60
C GLY A 281 -1.47 -38.29 11.45
N THR A 282 -2.48 -39.12 11.25
CA THR A 282 -3.89 -38.74 11.26
C THR A 282 -4.28 -38.16 12.63
N SER A 283 -4.88 -36.97 12.64
CA SER A 283 -5.73 -36.51 13.74
C SER A 283 -6.94 -35.75 13.19
N PRO A 284 -8.18 -36.10 13.59
CA PRO A 284 -9.38 -35.40 13.18
C PRO A 284 -9.61 -34.19 14.10
N VAL A 285 -9.92 -33.02 13.53
CA VAL A 285 -10.94 -32.06 14.02
C VAL A 285 -10.92 -30.88 13.05
N GLY A 286 -11.98 -30.77 12.24
CA GLY A 286 -12.28 -29.61 11.42
C GLY A 286 -12.77 -28.43 12.26
N GLN A 287 -11.87 -27.79 13.00
CA GLN A 287 -12.09 -26.44 13.57
C GLN A 287 -11.21 -25.44 12.82
N ARG A 288 -11.81 -24.32 12.43
CA ARG A 288 -11.12 -23.27 11.68
C ARG A 288 -10.03 -22.66 12.56
N TRP A 289 -8.77 -22.88 12.20
CA TRP A 289 -7.57 -22.48 12.96
C TRP A 289 -7.52 -20.99 13.34
N TRP A 290 -8.22 -20.11 12.61
CA TRP A 290 -8.33 -18.68 12.97
C TRP A 290 -9.13 -18.44 14.26
N GLU A 291 -10.04 -19.35 14.68
CA GLU A 291 -10.78 -19.24 15.95
C GLU A 291 -9.81 -19.31 17.14
N ARG A 292 -8.72 -20.07 16.99
CA ARG A 292 -7.65 -20.14 17.99
C ARG A 292 -6.75 -18.90 17.98
N LEU A 293 -6.51 -18.32 16.81
CA LEU A 293 -5.66 -17.13 16.68
C LEU A 293 -6.38 -15.85 17.16
N LEU A 294 -7.69 -15.73 16.90
CA LEU A 294 -8.54 -14.69 17.49
C LEU A 294 -8.80 -14.94 18.98
N GLY A 295 -8.87 -16.21 19.43
CA GLY A 295 -9.00 -16.56 20.85
C GLY A 295 -7.76 -16.22 21.70
N LEU A 296 -6.58 -16.10 21.07
CA LEU A 296 -5.33 -15.67 21.71
C LEU A 296 -5.15 -14.14 21.71
N LEU A 297 -5.87 -13.42 20.85
CA LEU A 297 -5.86 -11.95 20.77
C LEU A 297 -7.04 -11.29 21.52
N ARG A 298 -7.95 -12.08 22.10
CA ARG A 298 -9.10 -11.63 22.91
C ARG A 298 -8.92 -11.95 24.42
N ARG A 299 -7.69 -11.89 24.92
CA ARG A 299 -7.38 -12.08 26.34
C ARG A 299 -6.40 -11.03 26.82
#